data_AF-A0A260AGG8-F1
#
_entry.id   AF-A0A260AGG8-F1
#
_cell.length_a   1.000
_cell.length_b   1.000
_cell.length_c   1.000
_cell.angle_alpha   90.00
_cell.angle_beta   90.00
_cell.angle_gamma   90.00
#
_symmetry.space_group_name_H-M   'P 1'
#
loop_
_entity.id
_entity.type
_entity.pdbx_description
1 polymer ?
#
loop_
_entity_poly.entity_id
_entity_poly.type
_entity_poly.pdbx_seq_one_letter_code
_entity_poly.pdbx_strand_id
1 'polypeptide(L)'
;MSAFVTAARFVGDLDDEFYADELQRDIWNEASAVGFQSLLWIGLIGGAVLPYAAGVTGAWMALGLFFVLISVSFVVLGYARERGIDMYASQKLRRSRTAFAGLLFFLAGAGAALRLLAHYGGGNLQSLWIGAAIGAPVGLAAGVVGIKNRRRRVQDAERAAEKAELLGFDPNK
;
A
#
# COMPACT_ATOMS: atom_id res chain seq x y z
N MET A 1 -8.69 -5.01 23.01
CA MET A 1 -7.80 -5.06 21.83
C MET A 1 -8.44 -6.00 20.81
N SER A 2 -8.44 -5.67 19.51
CA SER A 2 -9.07 -6.53 18.49
C SER A 2 -8.23 -7.78 18.21
N ALA A 3 -8.85 -8.88 17.76
CA ALA A 3 -8.14 -10.12 17.43
C ALA A 3 -7.03 -9.91 16.39
N PHE A 4 -7.26 -8.99 15.45
CA PHE A 4 -6.27 -8.56 14.48
C PHE A 4 -5.03 -7.93 15.14
N VAL A 5 -5.21 -6.99 16.08
CA VAL A 5 -4.08 -6.35 16.78
C VAL A 5 -3.32 -7.37 17.63
N THR A 6 -4.01 -8.31 18.29
CA THR A 6 -3.37 -9.39 19.05
C THR A 6 -2.51 -10.27 18.14
N ALA A 7 -3.04 -10.72 17.00
CA ALA A 7 -2.29 -11.53 16.05
C ALA A 7 -1.10 -10.77 15.45
N ALA A 8 -1.27 -9.50 15.11
CA ALA A 8 -0.19 -8.67 14.57
C ALA A 8 0.93 -8.44 15.60
N ARG A 9 0.59 -8.26 16.88
CA ARG A 9 1.57 -8.17 17.97
C ARG A 9 2.34 -9.46 18.15
N PHE A 10 1.66 -10.60 18.11
CA PHE A 10 2.31 -11.91 18.16
C PHE A 10 3.27 -12.12 16.98
N VAL A 11 2.84 -11.80 15.75
CA VAL A 11 3.69 -11.90 14.56
C VAL A 11 4.91 -10.97 14.64
N GLY A 12 4.73 -9.77 15.18
CA GLY A 12 5.82 -8.80 15.37
C GLY A 12 6.63 -8.99 16.65
N ASP A 13 6.31 -10.02 17.45
CA ASP A 13 6.90 -10.29 18.77
C ASP A 13 6.91 -9.08 19.72
N LEU A 14 5.84 -8.27 19.68
CA LEU A 14 5.76 -6.95 20.32
C LEU A 14 5.48 -6.99 21.83
N ASP A 15 5.44 -8.18 22.42
CA ASP A 15 5.21 -8.41 23.85
C ASP A 15 6.51 -8.79 24.59
N ASP A 16 7.65 -8.84 23.90
CA ASP A 16 8.98 -9.11 24.49
C ASP A 16 9.49 -7.97 25.38
N GLU A 17 10.28 -8.30 26.40
CA GLU A 17 10.91 -7.34 27.33
C GLU A 17 11.76 -6.28 26.60
N PHE A 18 12.31 -6.62 25.43
CA PHE A 18 13.01 -5.70 24.53
C PHE A 18 12.22 -4.41 24.25
N TYR A 19 10.90 -4.50 24.14
CA TYR A 19 10.04 -3.35 23.84
C TYR A 19 9.67 -2.49 25.07
N ALA A 20 10.11 -2.88 26.28
CA ALA A 20 9.92 -2.11 27.49
C ALA A 20 10.85 -0.88 27.56
N ASP A 21 12.02 -0.94 26.92
CA ASP A 21 12.93 0.20 26.78
C ASP A 21 12.52 1.07 25.57
N GLU A 22 12.26 2.35 25.83
CA GLU A 22 11.81 3.28 24.80
C GLU A 22 12.87 3.53 23.72
N LEU A 23 14.16 3.61 24.10
CA LEU A 23 15.23 3.90 23.15
C LEU A 23 15.44 2.73 22.19
N GLN A 24 15.44 1.50 22.73
CA GLN A 24 15.59 0.29 21.92
C GLN A 24 14.40 0.11 20.98
N ARG A 25 13.19 0.32 21.50
CA ARG A 25 11.95 0.30 20.70
C ARG A 25 12.00 1.29 19.55
N ASP A 26 12.45 2.53 19.77
CA ASP A 26 12.47 3.55 18.73
C ASP A 26 13.52 3.28 17.64
N ILE A 27 14.74 2.88 18.03
CA ILE A 27 15.79 2.48 17.07
C ILE A 27 15.34 1.27 16.25
N TRP A 28 14.71 0.28 16.89
CA TRP A 28 14.20 -0.90 16.20
C TRP A 28 13.05 -0.58 15.26
N ASN A 29 12.15 0.33 15.65
CA ASN A 29 11.07 0.81 14.79
C ASN A 29 11.62 1.56 13.56
N GLU A 30 12.66 2.38 13.72
CA GLU A 30 13.33 3.05 12.60
C GLU A 30 13.97 2.02 11.65
N ALA A 31 14.72 1.05 12.20
CA ALA A 31 15.34 -0.01 11.42
C ALA A 31 14.31 -0.86 10.68
N SER A 32 13.19 -1.20 11.33
CA SER A 32 12.08 -1.94 10.74
C SER A 32 11.39 -1.16 9.63
N ALA A 33 11.23 0.17 9.79
CA ALA A 33 10.68 1.03 8.76
C ALA A 33 11.61 1.08 7.53
N VAL A 34 12.92 1.20 7.73
CA VAL A 34 13.91 1.13 6.63
C VAL A 34 13.87 -0.24 5.95
N GLY A 35 13.85 -1.33 6.72
CA GLY A 35 13.75 -2.69 6.20
C GLY A 35 12.48 -2.92 5.37
N PHE A 36 11.32 -2.52 5.89
CA PHE A 36 10.04 -2.63 5.18
C PHE A 36 10.03 -1.82 3.88
N GLN A 37 10.52 -0.56 3.91
CA GLN A 37 10.63 0.24 2.70
C GLN A 37 11.59 -0.39 1.68
N SER A 38 12.70 -0.97 2.15
CA SER A 38 13.67 -1.65 1.29
C SER A 38 13.07 -2.88 0.62
N LEU A 39 12.31 -3.69 1.35
CA LEU A 39 11.55 -4.82 0.81
C LEU A 39 10.51 -4.39 -0.23
N LEU A 40 9.80 -3.29 0.01
CA LEU A 40 8.89 -2.72 -0.98
C LEU A 40 9.62 -2.31 -2.27
N TRP A 41 10.78 -1.65 -2.16
CA TRP A 41 11.58 -1.25 -3.33
C TRP A 41 12.12 -2.43 -4.10
N ILE A 42 12.76 -3.38 -3.43
CA ILE A 42 13.28 -4.60 -4.05
C ILE A 42 12.14 -5.36 -4.72
N GLY A 43 10.99 -5.45 -4.05
CA GLY A 43 9.79 -6.09 -4.58
C GLY A 43 9.25 -5.40 -5.84
N LEU A 44 9.15 -4.07 -5.84
CA LEU A 44 8.72 -3.27 -7.00
C LEU A 44 9.68 -3.42 -8.18
N ILE A 45 10.99 -3.33 -7.93
CA ILE A 45 12.03 -3.48 -8.95
C ILE A 45 12.01 -4.91 -9.50
N GLY A 46 12.00 -5.91 -8.63
CA GLY A 46 11.94 -7.32 -9.01
C GLY A 46 10.69 -7.62 -9.84
N GLY A 47 9.52 -7.15 -9.40
CA GLY A 47 8.27 -7.26 -10.15
C GLY A 47 8.35 -6.61 -11.53
N ALA A 48 9.02 -5.46 -11.66
CA ALA A 48 9.20 -4.77 -12.93
C ALA A 48 10.16 -5.50 -13.88
N VAL A 49 11.15 -6.23 -13.35
CA VAL A 49 12.15 -6.93 -14.17
C VAL A 49 11.70 -8.34 -14.58
N LEU A 50 11.03 -9.06 -13.67
CA LEU A 50 10.72 -10.49 -13.83
C LEU A 50 9.97 -10.84 -15.14
N PRO A 51 8.93 -10.12 -15.59
CA PRO A 51 8.23 -10.46 -16.84
C PRO A 51 9.12 -10.38 -18.09
N TYR A 52 10.16 -9.55 -18.04
CA TYR A 52 11.08 -9.36 -19.16
C TYR A 52 12.24 -10.37 -19.10
N ALA A 53 12.76 -10.63 -17.90
CA ALA A 53 13.88 -11.54 -17.69
C ALA A 53 13.50 -13.03 -17.75
N ALA A 54 12.31 -13.40 -17.25
CA ALA A 54 11.88 -14.79 -17.09
C ALA A 54 10.57 -15.12 -17.85
N GLY A 55 10.14 -14.24 -18.76
CA GLY A 55 8.98 -14.48 -19.63
C GLY A 55 7.68 -14.74 -18.87
N VAL A 56 6.96 -15.80 -19.26
CA VAL A 56 5.63 -16.16 -18.68
C VAL A 56 5.75 -16.52 -17.21
N THR A 57 6.76 -17.31 -16.82
CA THR A 57 7.01 -17.63 -15.41
C THR A 57 7.32 -16.37 -14.61
N GLY A 58 8.15 -15.49 -15.18
CA GLY A 58 8.42 -14.16 -14.63
C GLY A 58 7.18 -13.32 -14.41
N ALA A 59 6.22 -13.36 -15.34
CA ALA A 59 4.95 -12.66 -15.21
C ALA A 59 4.13 -13.16 -14.01
N TRP A 60 3.99 -14.48 -13.85
CA TRP A 60 3.28 -15.05 -12.69
C TRP A 60 3.99 -14.75 -11.37
N MET A 61 5.32 -14.83 -11.34
CA MET A 61 6.12 -14.46 -10.16
C MET A 61 5.92 -12.99 -9.79
N ALA A 62 5.90 -12.08 -10.77
CA ALA A 62 5.67 -10.65 -10.53
C ALA A 62 4.27 -10.39 -9.93
N LEU A 63 3.24 -11.06 -10.42
CA LEU A 63 1.88 -10.96 -9.87
C LEU A 63 1.80 -11.48 -8.42
N GLY A 64 2.38 -12.65 -8.15
CA GLY A 64 2.45 -13.21 -6.79
C GLY A 64 3.21 -12.29 -5.83
N LEU A 65 4.33 -11.73 -6.28
CA LEU A 65 5.12 -10.78 -5.51
C LEU A 65 4.31 -9.54 -5.15
N PHE A 66 3.60 -8.92 -6.10
CA PHE A 66 2.74 -7.77 -5.77
C PHE A 66 1.61 -8.13 -4.83
N PHE A 67 0.97 -9.28 -5.04
CA PHE A 67 -0.10 -9.72 -4.16
C PHE A 67 0.40 -9.80 -2.70
N VAL A 68 1.59 -10.37 -2.49
CA VAL A 68 2.23 -10.43 -1.17
C VAL A 68 2.55 -9.04 -0.63
N LEU A 69 3.21 -8.19 -1.41
CA LEU A 69 3.59 -6.83 -0.96
C LEU A 69 2.37 -5.97 -0.60
N ILE A 70 1.31 -6.04 -1.41
CA ILE A 70 0.05 -5.34 -1.16
C ILE A 70 -0.61 -5.87 0.13
N SER A 71 -0.65 -7.19 0.30
CA SER A 71 -1.23 -7.82 1.50
C SER A 71 -0.49 -7.39 2.77
N VAL A 72 0.84 -7.44 2.78
CA VAL A 72 1.66 -6.98 3.91
C VAL A 72 1.46 -5.48 4.15
N SER A 73 1.39 -4.67 3.09
CA SER A 73 1.13 -3.23 3.22
C SER A 73 -0.22 -2.95 3.88
N PHE A 74 -1.26 -3.72 3.55
CA PHE A 74 -2.56 -3.61 4.21
C PHE A 74 -2.52 -4.01 5.68
N VAL A 75 -1.75 -5.04 6.05
CA VAL A 75 -1.54 -5.40 7.46
C VAL A 75 -0.89 -4.25 8.23
N VAL A 76 0.19 -3.66 7.70
CA VAL A 76 0.90 -2.53 8.32
C VAL A 76 -0.03 -1.32 8.47
N LEU A 77 -0.74 -0.94 7.40
CA LEU A 77 -1.67 0.20 7.42
C LEU A 77 -2.87 -0.04 8.34
N GLY A 78 -3.40 -1.27 8.36
CA GLY A 78 -4.48 -1.68 9.25
C GLY A 78 -4.05 -1.60 10.71
N TYR A 79 -2.86 -2.12 11.04
CA TYR A 79 -2.32 -2.07 12.39
C TYR A 79 -2.08 -0.63 12.85
N ALA A 80 -1.48 0.22 12.00
CA ALA A 80 -1.28 1.64 12.31
C ALA A 80 -2.62 2.36 12.56
N ARG A 81 -3.64 2.07 11.74
CA ARG A 81 -4.97 2.66 11.87
C ARG A 81 -5.67 2.24 13.18
N GLU A 82 -5.59 0.97 13.56
CA GLU A 82 -6.14 0.48 14.85
C GLU A 82 -5.42 1.10 16.05
N ARG A 83 -4.18 1.55 15.88
CA ARG A 83 -3.41 2.31 16.88
C ARG A 83 -3.62 3.83 16.80
N GLY A 84 -4.58 4.28 16.00
CA GLY A 84 -4.96 5.70 15.89
C GLY A 84 -4.03 6.55 15.02
N ILE A 85 -3.05 5.94 14.33
CA ILE A 85 -2.14 6.66 13.43
C ILE A 85 -2.74 6.66 12.03
N ASP A 86 -3.12 7.84 11.56
CA ASP A 86 -3.58 8.02 10.18
C ASP A 86 -2.41 8.40 9.25
N MET A 87 -1.70 7.39 8.74
CA MET A 87 -0.56 7.57 7.82
C MET A 87 -0.89 8.40 6.57
N TYR A 88 -2.13 8.35 6.12
CA TYR A 88 -2.57 9.07 4.93
C TYR A 88 -2.73 10.58 5.16
N ALA A 89 -2.81 11.03 6.42
CA ALA A 89 -2.83 12.45 6.77
C ALA A 89 -1.45 13.11 6.63
N SER A 90 -0.35 12.36 6.77
CA SER A 90 1.02 12.90 6.70
C SER A 90 1.71 12.69 5.34
N GLN A 91 1.20 11.78 4.50
CA GLN A 91 1.84 11.45 3.22
C GLN A 91 1.55 12.47 2.12
N LYS A 92 2.60 13.17 1.66
CA LYS A 92 2.56 13.96 0.42
C LYS A 92 2.70 13.02 -0.79
N LEU A 93 1.59 12.76 -1.48
CA LEU A 93 1.54 11.98 -2.73
C LEU A 93 2.41 12.54 -3.87
N ARG A 94 2.83 13.81 -3.74
CA ARG A 94 3.62 14.53 -4.76
C ARG A 94 5.13 14.30 -4.64
N ARG A 95 5.58 13.37 -3.79
CA ARG A 95 7.00 13.02 -3.70
C ARG A 95 7.42 12.27 -4.97
N SER A 96 8.56 12.64 -5.55
CA SER A 96 9.16 11.98 -6.73
C SER A 96 9.25 10.46 -6.55
N ARG A 97 9.56 10.04 -5.32
CA ARG A 97 9.58 8.64 -4.88
C ARG A 97 8.27 7.90 -5.18
N THR A 98 7.11 8.52 -4.99
CA THR A 98 5.80 7.90 -5.27
C THR A 98 5.56 7.74 -6.76
N ALA A 99 5.99 8.72 -7.58
CA ALA A 99 5.91 8.61 -9.03
C ALA A 99 6.79 7.46 -9.55
N PHE A 100 8.01 7.32 -9.02
CA PHE A 100 8.90 6.23 -9.41
C PHE A 100 8.37 4.85 -9.00
N ALA A 101 7.82 4.72 -7.79
CA ALA A 101 7.14 3.48 -7.38
C ALA A 101 5.94 3.15 -8.28
N GLY A 102 5.15 4.16 -8.66
CA GLY A 102 4.03 4.01 -9.61
C GLY A 102 4.49 3.55 -11.00
N LEU A 103 5.61 4.07 -11.50
CA LEU A 103 6.22 3.61 -12.75
C LEU A 103 6.64 2.14 -12.68
N LEU A 104 7.34 1.73 -11.62
CA LEU A 104 7.75 0.33 -11.44
C LEU A 104 6.54 -0.60 -11.38
N PHE A 105 5.51 -0.21 -10.60
CA PHE A 105 4.26 -0.95 -10.52
C PHE A 105 3.59 -1.09 -11.90
N PHE A 106 3.54 -0.01 -12.67
CA PHE A 106 2.98 -0.02 -14.03
C PHE A 106 3.78 -0.93 -14.97
N LEU A 107 5.12 -0.81 -15.00
CA LEU A 107 5.98 -1.63 -15.86
C LEU A 107 5.83 -3.12 -15.58
N ALA A 108 5.67 -3.47 -14.31
CA ALA A 108 5.49 -4.83 -13.88
C ALA A 108 4.11 -5.39 -14.25
N GLY A 109 3.04 -4.63 -14.00
CA GLY A 109 1.67 -5.00 -14.39
C GLY A 109 1.50 -5.10 -15.90
N ALA A 110 1.98 -4.10 -16.65
CA ALA A 110 1.96 -4.10 -18.12
C ALA A 110 2.81 -5.23 -18.69
N GLY A 111 4.02 -5.44 -18.16
CA GLY A 111 4.90 -6.53 -18.59
C GLY A 111 4.26 -7.89 -18.37
N ALA A 112 3.67 -8.13 -17.19
CA ALA A 112 2.96 -9.36 -16.90
C ALA A 112 1.75 -9.55 -17.82
N ALA A 113 0.92 -8.52 -17.99
CA ALA A 113 -0.25 -8.57 -18.88
C ALA A 113 0.14 -8.88 -20.32
N LEU A 114 1.15 -8.21 -20.88
CA LEU A 114 1.62 -8.43 -22.24
C LEU A 114 2.14 -9.87 -22.43
N ARG A 115 2.94 -10.37 -21.48
CA ARG A 115 3.48 -11.74 -21.56
C ARG A 115 2.39 -12.80 -21.50
N LEU A 116 1.44 -12.65 -20.58
CA LEU A 116 0.35 -13.59 -20.40
C LEU A 116 -0.64 -13.53 -21.56
N LEU A 117 -0.95 -12.34 -22.07
CA LEU A 117 -1.85 -12.16 -23.21
C LEU A 117 -1.22 -12.68 -24.51
N ALA A 118 0.09 -12.47 -24.73
CA ALA A 118 0.78 -13.06 -25.87
C ALA A 118 0.83 -14.60 -25.81
N HIS A 119 1.00 -15.17 -24.62
CA HIS A 119 1.12 -16.62 -24.45
C HIS A 119 -0.24 -17.35 -24.49
N TYR A 120 -1.27 -16.81 -23.84
CA TYR A 120 -2.59 -17.45 -23.72
C TYR A 120 -3.67 -16.87 -24.65
N GLY A 121 -3.45 -15.67 -25.21
CA GLY A 121 -4.41 -14.98 -26.07
C GLY A 121 -4.56 -15.58 -27.48
N GLY A 122 -3.70 -16.54 -27.86
CA GLY A 122 -3.73 -17.21 -29.16
C GLY A 122 -4.82 -18.27 -29.34
N GLY A 123 -5.66 -18.57 -28.34
CA GLY A 123 -6.69 -19.60 -28.50
C GLY A 123 -7.75 -19.74 -27.40
N ASN A 124 -7.63 -19.08 -26.25
CA ASN A 124 -8.69 -19.10 -25.24
C ASN A 124 -8.84 -17.74 -24.56
N LEU A 125 -9.66 -16.87 -25.18
CA LEU A 125 -10.00 -15.55 -24.67
C LEU A 125 -10.70 -15.61 -23.29
N GLN A 126 -11.26 -16.76 -22.89
CA GLN A 126 -12.08 -16.89 -21.68
C GLN A 126 -11.29 -16.64 -20.39
N SER A 127 -10.03 -17.09 -20.32
CA SER A 127 -9.15 -16.84 -19.16
C SER A 127 -8.72 -15.37 -19.05
N LEU A 128 -8.52 -14.72 -20.20
CA LEU A 128 -8.25 -13.28 -20.28
C LEU A 128 -9.46 -12.45 -19.80
N TRP A 129 -10.66 -12.84 -20.20
CA TRP A 129 -11.91 -12.21 -19.75
C TRP A 129 -12.14 -12.37 -18.26
N ILE A 130 -11.81 -13.53 -17.66
CA ILE A 130 -11.90 -13.72 -16.20
C ILE A 130 -10.90 -12.80 -15.47
N GLY A 131 -9.65 -12.75 -15.93
CA GLY A 131 -8.64 -11.87 -15.34
C GLY A 131 -8.99 -10.39 -15.45
N ALA A 132 -9.50 -9.96 -16.62
CA ALA A 132 -9.96 -8.59 -16.83
C ALA A 132 -11.25 -8.27 -16.05
N ALA A 133 -12.19 -9.21 -15.96
CA ALA A 133 -13.46 -9.05 -15.25
C ALA A 133 -13.27 -8.97 -13.74
N ILE A 134 -12.20 -9.54 -13.18
CA ILE A 134 -11.88 -9.40 -11.75
C ILE A 134 -10.94 -8.21 -11.54
N GLY A 135 -9.90 -8.07 -12.37
CA GLY A 135 -8.88 -7.05 -12.21
C GLY A 135 -9.39 -5.62 -12.44
N ALA A 136 -10.23 -5.41 -13.46
CA ALA A 136 -10.72 -4.06 -13.78
C ALA A 136 -11.67 -3.50 -12.71
N PRO A 137 -12.67 -4.26 -12.20
CA PRO A 137 -13.52 -3.77 -11.12
C PRO A 137 -12.78 -3.59 -9.80
N VAL A 138 -11.85 -4.50 -9.44
CA VAL A 138 -11.07 -4.37 -8.21
C VAL A 138 -10.11 -3.17 -8.30
N GLY A 139 -9.45 -2.98 -9.44
CA GLY A 139 -8.59 -1.82 -9.70
C GLY A 139 -9.37 -0.51 -9.69
N LEU A 140 -10.54 -0.46 -10.34
CA LEU A 140 -11.42 0.70 -10.33
C LEU A 140 -11.98 0.98 -8.93
N ALA A 141 -12.42 -0.04 -8.20
CA ALA A 141 -12.93 0.11 -6.84
C ALA A 141 -11.84 0.65 -5.90
N ALA A 142 -10.62 0.10 -5.98
CA ALA A 142 -9.47 0.61 -5.22
C ALA A 142 -9.15 2.06 -5.58
N GLY A 143 -9.15 2.41 -6.87
CA GLY A 143 -8.95 3.78 -7.35
C GLY A 143 -10.03 4.75 -6.86
N VAL A 144 -11.30 4.38 -6.98
CA VAL A 144 -12.46 5.18 -6.56
C VAL A 144 -12.49 5.35 -5.04
N VAL A 145 -12.25 4.29 -4.27
CA VAL A 145 -12.16 4.36 -2.80
C VAL A 145 -10.98 5.23 -2.38
N GLY A 146 -9.83 5.11 -3.04
CA GLY A 146 -8.67 5.97 -2.81
C GLY A 146 -9.00 7.45 -3.04
N ILE A 147 -9.65 7.78 -4.17
CA ILE A 147 -10.05 9.16 -4.50
C ILE A 147 -11.13 9.68 -3.55
N LYS A 148 -12.14 8.86 -3.22
CA LYS A 148 -13.25 9.25 -2.33
C LYS A 148 -12.76 9.48 -0.91
N ASN A 149 -11.92 8.61 -0.38
CA ASN A 149 -11.31 8.79 0.93
C ASN A 149 -10.43 10.04 0.96
N ARG A 150 -9.67 10.31 -0.11
CA ARG A 150 -8.89 11.54 -0.24
C ARG A 150 -9.76 12.79 -0.20
N ARG A 151 -10.86 12.82 -0.96
CA ARG A 151 -11.78 13.97 -0.98
C ARG A 151 -12.42 14.23 0.38
N ARG A 152 -12.86 13.17 1.07
CA ARG A 152 -13.42 13.28 2.43
C ARG A 152 -12.42 13.91 3.40
N ARG A 153 -11.16 13.48 3.36
CA ARG A 153 -10.10 13.99 4.24
C ARG A 153 -9.77 15.46 3.98
N VAL A 154 -9.75 15.89 2.72
CA VAL A 154 -9.56 17.32 2.38
C VAL A 154 -10.71 18.15 2.93
N GLN A 155 -11.95 17.68 2.75
CA GLN A 155 -13.14 18.37 3.26
C GLN A 155 -13.17 18.41 4.80
N ASP A 156 -12.77 17.33 5.47
CA ASP A 156 -12.74 17.29 6.94
C ASP A 156 -11.63 18.20 7.50
N ALA A 157 -10.49 18.32 6.80
CA ALA A 157 -9.43 19.27 7.16
C ALA A 157 -9.85 20.73 6.96
N GLU A 158 -10.55 21.04 5.86
CA GLU A 158 -11.10 22.39 5.62
C GLU A 158 -12.13 22.77 6.69
N ARG A 159 -13.04 21.86 7.06
CA ARG A 159 -14.02 22.09 8.14
C ARG A 159 -13.37 22.23 9.51
N ALA A 160 -12.27 21.53 9.77
CA ALA A 160 -11.52 21.67 11.02
C ALA A 160 -10.81 23.03 11.10
N ALA A 161 -10.25 23.52 9.98
CA ALA A 161 -9.67 24.86 9.89
C ALA A 161 -10.73 25.94 10.09
N GLU A 162 -11.89 25.83 9.44
CA GLU A 162 -13.01 26.77 9.58
C GLU A 162 -13.54 26.83 11.03
N LYS A 163 -13.65 25.67 11.71
CA LYS A 163 -13.99 25.63 13.14
C LYS A 163 -12.94 26.28 14.04
N ALA A 164 -11.65 26.12 13.72
CA ALA A 164 -10.57 26.73 14.48
C ALA A 164 -10.55 28.26 14.31
N GLU A 165 -10.83 28.76 13.10
CA GLU A 165 -10.98 30.19 12.84
C GLU A 165 -12.19 30.77 13.61
N LEU A 166 -13.35 30.09 13.58
CA LEU A 166 -14.55 30.53 14.31
C LEU A 166 -14.36 30.54 15.84
N LEU A 167 -13.61 29.59 16.40
CA LEU A 167 -13.30 29.55 17.84
C LEU A 167 -12.23 30.57 18.24
N GLY A 168 -11.34 30.96 17.32
CA GLY A 168 -10.37 32.04 17.53
C GLY A 168 -10.99 33.45 17.42
N PHE A 169 -12.18 33.56 16.83
CA PHE A 169 -12.92 34.80 16.61
C PHE A 169 -14.09 35.01 17.58
N ASP A 170 -14.14 34.30 18.72
CA ASP A 170 -15.18 34.49 19.72
C ASP A 170 -15.04 35.89 20.37
N PRO A 171 -15.93 36.86 20.08
CA PRO A 171 -15.81 38.23 20.59
C PRO A 171 -16.23 38.36 22.07
N ASN A 172 -16.61 37.27 22.72
CA ASN A 172 -17.08 37.23 24.12
C ASN A 172 -16.04 36.64 25.11
N LYS A 173 -14.75 36.63 24.76
CA LYS A 173 -13.64 36.44 25.71
C LYS A 173 -12.72 37.65 25.75
#